data_AF-A0A9P7UZX3-F1
#
_entry.id   AF-A0A9P7UZX3-F1
#
_cell.length_a   1.000
_cell.length_b   1.000
_cell.length_c   1.000
_cell.angle_alpha   90.00
_cell.angle_beta   90.00
_cell.angle_gamma   90.00
#
_symmetry.space_group_name_H-M   'P 1'
#
loop_
_entity.id
_entity.type
_entity.pdbx_description
1 polymer ?
#
loop_
_entity_poly.entity_id
_entity_poly.type
_entity_poly.pdbx_seq_one_letter_code
_entity_poly.pdbx_strand_id
1 'polypeptide(L)'
;MMVPQYASIIPTITWTADLQYENDKGVQKAIAQPPQCPQALQGAANRNPFLANGTGGHGLHKHQSAGVAPTDTPISEDCLFINVQYPGNTVSSTKLPVLVYIHGRGYILGGANLYDGTFLIEESNQEAILVVMQYRLGLFGFLAGDEVEKNGDLNVGLLDQSFVLRWVRAHISKFGGDPNKLRFGGNPLVSSGSGGSVLQQVIAENGKTSPQLFHTAIASSPYLPAQYKYDDKIPMTLYKQVVDGVNCTSAHDALACPRQTDTKALQTINSNINAAGFYGSFNFVPVVDGKFITQRPTKSMRQGKVNGDMYVNNATTPLSAGSFASQLSPTLKSKQMAEIDSLYKDLGPPLDQENLVVGESLFVCPTYYLRLSRAPLTR
;
A
#
# COMPACT_ATOMS: atom_id res chain seq x y z
N MET A 1 22.72 19.30 -2.61
CA MET A 1 21.94 19.39 -1.36
C MET A 1 20.48 19.46 -1.77
N MET A 2 19.77 18.33 -1.72
CA MET A 2 18.36 18.28 -2.14
C MET A 2 17.49 18.83 -1.02
N VAL A 3 16.70 19.85 -1.31
CA VAL A 3 15.81 20.48 -0.33
C VAL A 3 14.41 19.91 -0.54
N PRO A 4 13.89 19.08 0.37
CA PRO A 4 12.52 18.59 0.28
C PRO A 4 11.57 19.77 0.44
N GLN A 5 10.76 20.06 -0.56
CA GLN A 5 9.72 21.10 -0.45
C GLN A 5 8.36 20.47 -0.14
N TYR A 6 7.64 21.03 0.84
CA TYR A 6 6.35 20.55 1.32
C TYR A 6 5.20 21.38 0.76
N ALA A 7 4.08 20.72 0.48
CA ALA A 7 2.77 21.36 0.41
C ALA A 7 1.90 20.70 1.49
N SER A 8 1.35 21.51 2.39
CA SER A 8 0.35 21.09 3.37
C SER A 8 -1.02 21.03 2.67
N ILE A 9 -1.72 19.91 2.84
CA ILE A 9 -3.07 19.71 2.30
C ILE A 9 -3.94 19.29 3.48
N ILE A 10 -4.61 20.23 4.15
CA ILE A 10 -5.35 19.88 5.35
C ILE A 10 -6.72 19.32 4.96
N PRO A 11 -7.09 18.10 5.39
CA PRO A 11 -8.48 17.67 5.32
C PRO A 11 -9.29 18.52 6.30
N THR A 12 -10.34 19.19 5.80
CA THR A 12 -11.22 19.99 6.65
C THR A 12 -11.97 19.14 7.68
N ILE A 13 -12.27 17.88 7.34
CA ILE A 13 -13.02 16.92 8.17
C ILE A 13 -12.56 15.47 7.91
N THR A 14 -12.42 14.64 8.95
CA THR A 14 -12.10 13.20 8.83
C THR A 14 -13.15 12.46 7.97
N TRP A 15 -12.66 11.56 7.08
CA TRP A 15 -13.42 10.85 6.03
C TRP A 15 -14.14 11.76 5.03
N THR A 16 -13.52 12.86 4.65
CA THR A 16 -13.94 13.67 3.50
C THR A 16 -12.77 13.89 2.54
N ALA A 17 -13.08 14.08 1.27
CA ALA A 17 -12.15 14.40 0.19
C ALA A 17 -12.14 15.89 -0.16
N ASP A 18 -12.80 16.74 0.64
CA ASP A 18 -12.69 18.21 0.55
C ASP A 18 -11.32 18.66 1.05
N LEU A 19 -10.33 18.42 0.21
CA LEU A 19 -8.95 18.84 0.41
C LEU A 19 -8.80 20.24 -0.17
N GLN A 20 -8.50 21.19 0.70
CA GLN A 20 -8.17 22.55 0.30
C GLN A 20 -6.68 22.79 0.48
N TYR A 21 -6.10 23.58 -0.43
CA TYR A 21 -4.76 24.11 -0.20
C TYR A 21 -4.83 25.10 0.95
N GLU A 22 -3.94 24.95 1.94
CA GLU A 22 -3.68 26.05 2.84
C GLU A 22 -3.15 27.23 2.01
N ASN A 23 -3.97 28.27 1.89
CA ASN A 23 -3.58 29.54 1.29
C ASN A 23 -2.75 30.36 2.29
N ASP A 24 -1.71 29.75 2.83
CA ASP A 24 -0.73 30.42 3.66
C ASP A 24 0.05 31.40 2.77
N LYS A 25 -0.25 32.68 2.93
CA LYS A 25 0.50 33.76 2.30
C LYS A 25 1.84 33.91 3.03
N GLY A 26 2.83 33.05 2.71
CA GLY A 26 4.12 33.11 3.37
C GLY A 26 5.16 32.11 2.86
N VAL A 27 6.38 32.25 3.37
CA VAL A 27 7.47 31.28 3.17
C VAL A 27 7.31 30.17 4.20
N GLN A 28 7.01 28.96 3.74
CA GLN A 28 6.97 27.77 4.59
C GLN A 28 8.35 27.10 4.66
N LYS A 29 8.76 26.67 5.85
CA LYS A 29 10.01 25.94 6.04
C LYS A 29 9.82 24.50 5.57
N ALA A 30 10.65 24.09 4.61
CA ALA A 30 10.64 22.73 4.11
C ALA A 30 12.03 22.08 4.24
N ILE A 31 12.38 21.69 5.48
CA ILE A 31 13.74 21.23 5.83
C ILE A 31 13.73 20.00 6.77
N ALA A 32 12.56 19.44 7.09
CA ALA A 32 12.41 18.34 8.04
C ALA A 32 11.19 17.48 7.68
N GLN A 33 11.31 16.16 7.79
CA GLN A 33 10.25 15.23 7.41
C GLN A 33 8.93 15.56 8.14
N PRO A 34 7.82 15.65 7.40
CA PRO A 34 6.51 15.95 7.99
C PRO A 34 5.97 14.74 8.76
N PRO A 35 4.92 14.93 9.58
CA PRO A 35 4.27 13.83 10.27
C PRO A 35 3.78 12.74 9.30
N GLN A 36 3.87 11.49 9.75
CA GLN A 36 3.22 10.36 9.09
C GLN A 36 1.72 10.33 9.42
N CYS A 37 0.92 9.79 8.51
CA CYS A 37 -0.49 9.50 8.78
C CYS A 37 -0.64 8.42 9.86
N PRO A 38 -1.79 8.31 10.54
CA PRO A 38 -1.98 7.32 11.58
C PRO A 38 -1.78 5.89 11.06
N GLN A 39 -0.93 5.12 11.75
CA GLN A 39 -0.43 3.81 11.31
C GLN A 39 -1.20 2.68 12.03
N ALA A 40 -1.41 1.54 11.38
CA ALA A 40 -2.02 0.36 11.99
C ALA A 40 -1.07 -0.86 11.98
N LEU A 41 -1.41 -1.87 12.77
CA LEU A 41 -0.69 -3.14 12.81
C LEU A 41 -1.24 -4.11 11.77
N GLN A 42 -0.40 -4.98 11.21
CA GLN A 42 -0.89 -6.10 10.43
C GLN A 42 -1.68 -7.07 11.31
N GLY A 43 -2.63 -7.81 10.73
CA GLY A 43 -3.35 -8.87 11.44
C GLY A 43 -2.39 -9.85 12.11
N ALA A 44 -2.69 -10.19 13.36
CA ALA A 44 -1.87 -11.03 14.22
C ALA A 44 -2.68 -12.18 14.86
N ALA A 45 -3.98 -12.30 14.53
CA ALA A 45 -4.82 -13.34 15.10
C ALA A 45 -4.34 -14.74 14.68
N ASN A 46 -4.31 -15.65 15.67
CA ASN A 46 -3.89 -17.02 15.51
C ASN A 46 -4.80 -17.76 14.53
N ARG A 47 -4.21 -18.50 13.59
CA ARG A 47 -4.93 -19.40 12.69
C ARG A 47 -5.30 -20.76 13.32
N ASN A 48 -4.78 -21.03 14.53
CA ASN A 48 -4.95 -22.31 15.21
C ASN A 48 -5.71 -22.15 16.54
N PRO A 49 -6.91 -22.75 16.69
CA PRO A 49 -7.69 -22.68 17.94
C PRO A 49 -7.00 -23.36 19.14
N PHE A 50 -5.99 -24.22 18.92
CA PHE A 50 -5.23 -24.88 20.00
C PHE A 50 -4.19 -23.97 20.67
N LEU A 51 -3.88 -22.80 20.09
CA LEU A 51 -2.98 -21.80 20.69
C LEU A 51 -3.73 -20.75 21.52
N ALA A 52 -5.05 -20.82 21.59
CA ALA A 52 -5.88 -19.81 22.26
C ALA A 52 -5.85 -19.89 23.80
N ASN A 53 -5.51 -21.06 24.38
CA ASN A 53 -5.72 -21.32 25.82
C ASN A 53 -4.49 -21.85 26.60
N GLY A 54 -3.29 -21.80 26.02
CA GLY A 54 -2.08 -22.30 26.68
C GLY A 54 -1.05 -21.21 26.90
N THR A 55 -0.45 -21.18 28.07
CA THR A 55 0.79 -20.47 28.46
C THR A 55 2.03 -20.86 27.60
N GLY A 56 1.85 -21.23 26.34
CA GLY A 56 2.85 -21.73 25.40
C GLY A 56 3.30 -20.70 24.35
N GLY A 57 3.08 -19.40 24.57
CA GLY A 57 3.57 -18.32 23.72
C GLY A 57 5.09 -18.07 23.87
N HIS A 58 5.91 -19.11 23.73
CA HIS A 58 7.38 -19.00 23.80
C HIS A 58 8.12 -19.66 22.62
N GLY A 59 7.43 -20.01 21.54
CA GLY A 59 8.05 -20.44 20.29
C GLY A 59 7.75 -19.45 19.16
N LEU A 60 8.77 -18.73 18.68
CA LEU A 60 8.77 -17.80 17.52
C LEU A 60 8.43 -16.31 17.76
N HIS A 61 8.16 -15.86 18.99
CA HIS A 61 7.96 -14.42 19.25
C HIS A 61 9.25 -13.56 19.21
N LYS A 62 10.43 -14.16 19.03
CA LYS A 62 11.70 -13.41 19.11
C LYS A 62 12.12 -12.66 17.83
N HIS A 63 11.37 -12.78 16.73
CA HIS A 63 11.71 -12.09 15.47
C HIS A 63 10.57 -11.31 14.80
N GLN A 64 9.39 -11.18 15.44
CA GLN A 64 8.30 -10.38 14.89
C GLN A 64 7.79 -9.32 15.88
N SER A 65 8.74 -8.59 16.46
CA SER A 65 8.56 -7.15 16.58
C SER A 65 8.97 -6.53 15.24
N ALA A 66 8.21 -6.78 14.17
CA ALA A 66 8.06 -5.74 13.14
C ALA A 66 7.09 -4.68 13.69
N GLY A 67 7.32 -4.26 14.95
CA GLY A 67 6.91 -2.95 15.36
C GLY A 67 7.59 -2.01 14.37
N VAL A 68 6.81 -1.05 13.89
CA VAL A 68 7.32 0.14 13.19
C VAL A 68 8.65 0.47 13.85
N ALA A 69 9.77 0.28 13.14
CA ALA A 69 11.05 0.74 13.64
C ALA A 69 10.81 2.19 14.05
N PRO A 70 11.12 2.62 15.30
CA PRO A 70 10.83 3.97 15.72
C PRO A 70 11.50 4.92 14.75
N THR A 71 10.72 5.46 13.82
CA THR A 71 11.14 6.63 13.08
C THR A 71 10.85 7.76 14.03
N ASP A 72 11.82 8.63 14.31
CA ASP A 72 11.62 9.87 15.08
C ASP A 72 10.60 10.84 14.44
N THR A 73 9.94 10.41 13.37
CA THR A 73 8.89 11.14 12.65
C THR A 73 7.58 11.08 13.45
N PRO A 74 6.97 12.24 13.78
CA PRO A 74 5.69 12.28 14.48
C PRO A 74 4.57 11.61 13.67
N ILE A 75 3.53 11.14 14.34
CA ILE A 75 2.30 10.65 13.72
C ILE A 75 1.18 11.65 14.03
N SER A 76 0.40 12.04 13.01
CA SER A 76 -0.68 13.02 13.13
C SER A 76 -1.79 12.74 12.11
N GLU A 77 -3.02 13.20 12.34
CA GLU A 77 -4.06 13.28 11.29
C GLU A 77 -3.76 14.40 10.29
N ASP A 78 -3.07 15.45 10.73
CA ASP A 78 -2.43 16.43 9.85
C ASP A 78 -1.15 15.82 9.26
N CYS A 79 -1.31 15.07 8.17
CA CYS A 79 -0.26 14.23 7.60
C CYS A 79 -0.18 14.27 6.06
N LEU A 80 -1.05 15.00 5.38
CA LEU A 80 -1.09 15.02 3.92
C LEU A 80 -0.05 16.00 3.37
N PHE A 81 1.20 15.53 3.40
CA PHE A 81 2.36 16.23 2.88
C PHE A 81 2.97 15.46 1.70
N ILE A 82 3.74 16.17 0.89
CA ILE A 82 4.52 15.60 -0.20
C ILE A 82 5.98 16.02 -0.06
N ASN A 83 6.90 15.13 -0.44
CA ASN A 83 8.32 15.40 -0.54
C ASN A 83 8.67 15.57 -2.02
N VAL A 84 9.03 16.78 -2.44
CA VAL A 84 9.58 17.03 -3.79
C VAL A 84 11.10 17.05 -3.72
N GLN A 85 11.76 16.14 -4.43
CA GLN A 85 13.20 16.02 -4.51
C GLN A 85 13.65 16.25 -5.96
N TYR A 86 14.60 17.16 -6.16
CA TYR A 86 15.10 17.57 -7.47
C TYR A 86 16.62 17.78 -7.41
N PRO A 87 17.34 17.64 -8.53
CA PRO A 87 18.80 17.71 -8.57
C PRO A 87 19.34 19.11 -8.26
N GLY A 88 20.49 19.16 -7.58
CA GLY A 88 21.21 20.41 -7.27
C GLY A 88 20.64 21.22 -6.11
N ASN A 89 21.04 22.49 -6.03
CA ASN A 89 20.60 23.43 -4.97
C ASN A 89 19.63 24.50 -5.49
N THR A 90 19.39 24.54 -6.80
CA THR A 90 18.49 25.50 -7.46
C THR A 90 17.60 24.75 -8.44
N VAL A 91 16.41 25.28 -8.68
CA VAL A 91 15.48 24.72 -9.65
C VAL A 91 16.12 24.82 -11.04
N SER A 92 16.26 23.68 -11.72
CA SER A 92 16.78 23.63 -13.08
C SER A 92 15.87 24.40 -14.05
N SER A 93 16.47 25.15 -14.97
CA SER A 93 15.76 25.70 -16.13
C SER A 93 15.37 24.60 -17.12
N THR A 94 16.11 23.49 -17.13
CA THR A 94 15.80 22.30 -17.92
C THR A 94 14.61 21.59 -17.31
N LYS A 95 13.60 21.37 -18.15
CA LYS A 95 12.43 20.58 -17.85
C LYS A 95 12.77 19.10 -17.66
N LEU A 96 12.50 18.54 -16.48
CA LEU A 96 12.85 17.15 -16.12
C LEU A 96 11.61 16.23 -16.05
N PRO A 97 11.74 14.93 -16.39
CA PRO A 97 10.72 13.93 -16.10
C PRO A 97 10.43 13.85 -14.59
N VAL A 98 9.17 13.57 -14.28
CA VAL A 98 8.67 13.49 -12.90
C VAL A 98 8.20 12.08 -12.61
N LEU A 99 8.79 11.47 -11.59
CA LEU A 99 8.35 10.22 -10.98
C LEU A 99 7.58 10.54 -9.70
N VAL A 100 6.33 10.10 -9.64
CA VAL A 100 5.51 10.18 -8.43
C VAL A 100 5.48 8.81 -7.77
N TYR A 101 5.85 8.74 -6.49
CA TYR A 101 5.95 7.51 -5.72
C TYR A 101 4.87 7.44 -4.64
N ILE A 102 4.06 6.38 -4.69
CA ILE A 102 3.03 6.05 -3.70
C ILE A 102 3.57 4.95 -2.79
N HIS A 103 3.73 5.20 -1.50
CA HIS A 103 4.22 4.17 -0.59
C HIS A 103 3.24 2.99 -0.45
N GLY A 104 3.79 1.79 -0.24
CA GLY A 104 3.03 0.55 -0.07
C GLY A 104 2.64 0.25 1.39
N ARG A 105 2.62 -1.05 1.73
CA ARG A 105 2.35 -1.66 3.05
C ARG A 105 0.87 -1.81 3.42
N GLY A 106 0.10 -2.32 2.47
CA GLY A 106 -1.22 -2.91 2.74
C GLY A 106 -2.30 -1.91 3.12
N TYR A 107 -2.15 -0.64 2.76
CA TYR A 107 -3.09 0.46 3.03
C TYR A 107 -3.24 0.84 4.52
N ILE A 108 -2.48 0.24 5.43
CA ILE A 108 -2.61 0.46 6.88
C ILE A 108 -1.39 1.11 7.53
N LEU A 109 -0.22 1.04 6.91
CA LEU A 109 1.02 1.60 7.43
C LEU A 109 1.93 2.05 6.26
N GLY A 110 3.04 2.71 6.56
CA GLY A 110 3.95 3.32 5.60
C GLY A 110 3.98 4.84 5.67
N GLY A 111 4.98 5.43 5.02
CA GLY A 111 5.14 6.88 4.92
C GLY A 111 6.23 7.29 3.93
N ALA A 112 6.18 8.53 3.48
CA ALA A 112 7.06 9.17 2.52
C ALA A 112 8.49 9.33 3.06
N ASN A 113 8.65 9.46 4.38
CA ASN A 113 9.93 9.48 5.07
C ASN A 113 10.75 8.18 4.89
N LEU A 114 10.09 7.07 4.54
CA LEU A 114 10.76 5.79 4.29
C LEU A 114 11.42 5.71 2.90
N TYR A 115 11.23 6.72 2.05
CA TYR A 115 11.67 6.71 0.66
C TYR A 115 12.48 7.97 0.35
N ASP A 116 13.80 7.79 0.29
CA ASP A 116 14.74 8.80 -0.18
C ASP A 116 15.00 8.59 -1.68
N GLY A 117 14.75 9.64 -2.47
CA GLY A 117 14.93 9.67 -3.91
C GLY A 117 16.33 10.04 -4.35
N THR A 118 17.21 10.40 -3.41
CA THR A 118 18.58 10.85 -3.69
C THR A 118 19.31 9.91 -4.63
N PHE A 119 19.30 8.61 -4.30
CA PHE A 119 19.94 7.57 -5.11
C PHE A 119 19.33 7.48 -6.52
N LEU A 120 17.99 7.56 -6.66
CA LEU A 120 17.34 7.50 -7.96
C LEU A 120 17.66 8.72 -8.83
N ILE A 121 17.75 9.90 -8.21
CA ILE A 121 18.13 11.14 -8.91
C ILE A 121 19.59 11.05 -9.36
N GLU A 122 20.48 10.51 -8.52
CA GLU A 122 21.88 10.26 -8.87
C GLU A 122 22.03 9.27 -10.04
N GLU A 123 21.36 8.12 -9.99
CA GLU A 123 21.37 7.12 -11.06
C GLU A 123 20.72 7.61 -12.35
N SER A 124 19.81 8.59 -12.26
CA SER A 124 19.25 9.27 -13.44
C SER A 124 20.20 10.30 -14.06
N ASN A 125 21.47 10.37 -13.64
CA ASN A 125 22.43 11.41 -14.01
C ASN A 125 21.92 12.83 -13.74
N GLN A 126 21.20 13.02 -12.62
CA GLN A 126 20.58 14.31 -12.27
C GLN A 126 19.50 14.76 -13.27
N GLU A 127 18.83 13.81 -13.95
CA GLU A 127 17.82 14.10 -14.97
C GLU A 127 16.39 13.72 -14.54
N ALA A 128 16.10 13.56 -13.25
CA ALA A 128 14.76 13.24 -12.76
C ALA A 128 14.34 14.03 -11.52
N ILE A 129 13.04 14.20 -11.35
CA ILE A 129 12.41 14.70 -10.12
C ILE A 129 11.60 13.58 -9.50
N LEU A 130 11.74 13.40 -8.18
CA LEU A 130 10.93 12.48 -7.41
C LEU A 130 9.93 13.26 -6.55
N VAL A 131 8.66 12.84 -6.59
CA VAL A 131 7.62 13.28 -5.67
C VAL A 131 7.15 12.10 -4.85
N VAL A 132 7.40 12.09 -3.55
CA VAL A 132 6.92 11.04 -2.63
C VAL A 132 5.75 11.60 -1.85
N MET A 133 4.60 10.92 -1.84
CA MET A 133 3.39 11.43 -1.20
C MET A 133 3.01 10.69 0.07
N GLN A 134 2.37 11.40 0.99
CA GLN A 134 1.54 10.83 2.05
C GLN A 134 0.10 10.64 1.56
N TYR A 135 -0.59 9.65 2.13
CA TYR A 135 -2.04 9.48 2.01
C TYR A 135 -2.59 8.85 3.28
N ARG A 136 -3.87 9.08 3.58
CA ARG A 136 -4.51 8.50 4.78
C ARG A 136 -4.58 6.98 4.67
N LEU A 137 -4.37 6.32 5.81
CA LEU A 137 -4.23 4.86 5.94
C LEU A 137 -5.25 4.28 6.93
N GLY A 138 -5.41 2.96 6.90
CA GLY A 138 -6.21 2.22 7.87
C GLY A 138 -7.63 2.75 7.97
N LEU A 139 -8.14 2.81 9.20
CA LEU A 139 -9.44 3.38 9.54
C LEU A 139 -9.60 4.83 9.01
N PHE A 140 -8.54 5.64 9.03
CA PHE A 140 -8.60 7.04 8.60
C PHE A 140 -8.70 7.21 7.09
N GLY A 141 -8.15 6.25 6.32
CA GLY A 141 -8.10 6.28 4.86
C GLY A 141 -9.18 5.47 4.15
N PHE A 142 -9.67 4.41 4.80
CA PHE A 142 -10.42 3.35 4.14
C PHE A 142 -11.60 2.83 4.99
N LEU A 143 -12.13 3.65 5.90
CA LEU A 143 -13.44 3.37 6.50
C LEU A 143 -14.51 3.41 5.39
N ALA A 144 -15.39 2.42 5.40
CA ALA A 144 -16.44 2.27 4.39
C ALA A 144 -17.74 1.78 5.02
N GLY A 145 -18.86 2.20 4.44
CA GLY A 145 -20.21 1.83 4.86
C GLY A 145 -21.23 2.85 4.35
N ASP A 146 -22.52 2.54 4.50
CA ASP A 146 -23.61 3.40 4.02
C ASP A 146 -23.54 4.82 4.56
N GLU A 147 -23.26 4.96 5.85
CA GLU A 147 -23.17 6.25 6.51
C GLU A 147 -21.97 7.07 6.04
N VAL A 148 -20.87 6.39 5.68
CA VAL A 148 -19.69 7.04 5.08
C VAL A 148 -20.02 7.54 3.68
N GLU A 149 -20.71 6.75 2.85
CA GLU A 149 -21.11 7.16 1.50
C GLU A 149 -22.08 8.33 1.51
N LYS A 150 -23.02 8.34 2.48
CA LYS A 150 -24.06 9.36 2.59
C LYS A 150 -23.54 10.69 3.12
N ASN A 151 -22.66 10.66 4.12
CA ASN A 151 -22.26 11.84 4.90
C ASN A 151 -20.76 12.14 4.81
N GLY A 152 -20.03 11.49 3.90
CA GLY A 152 -18.59 11.64 3.70
C GLY A 152 -18.15 11.06 2.35
N ASP A 153 -16.88 10.64 2.29
CA ASP A 153 -16.29 10.05 1.10
C ASP A 153 -15.72 8.68 1.41
N LEU A 154 -15.91 7.75 0.48
CA LEU A 154 -15.28 6.43 0.51
C LEU A 154 -13.88 6.51 -0.08
N ASN A 155 -13.01 5.55 0.27
CA ASN A 155 -11.67 5.43 -0.31
C ASN A 155 -10.84 6.72 -0.20
N VAL A 156 -10.98 7.51 0.88
CA VAL A 156 -10.31 8.81 0.98
C VAL A 156 -8.79 8.73 0.82
N GLY A 157 -8.15 7.64 1.23
CA GLY A 157 -6.73 7.41 0.96
C GLY A 157 -6.38 7.30 -0.54
N LEU A 158 -7.28 6.82 -1.39
CA LEU A 158 -7.10 6.88 -2.86
C LEU A 158 -7.40 8.26 -3.43
N LEU A 159 -8.35 8.99 -2.82
CA LEU A 159 -8.69 10.34 -3.21
C LEU A 159 -7.55 11.32 -2.87
N ASP A 160 -6.85 11.10 -1.75
CA ASP A 160 -5.61 11.80 -1.39
C ASP A 160 -4.54 11.63 -2.47
N GLN A 161 -4.34 10.39 -2.93
CA GLN A 161 -3.39 10.10 -4.02
C GLN A 161 -3.78 10.80 -5.32
N SER A 162 -5.06 10.75 -5.71
CA SER A 162 -5.59 11.44 -6.89
C SER A 162 -5.40 12.95 -6.80
N PHE A 163 -5.62 13.52 -5.61
CA PHE A 163 -5.39 14.94 -5.34
C PHE A 163 -3.91 15.31 -5.52
N VAL A 164 -2.98 14.52 -4.98
CA VAL A 164 -1.55 14.77 -5.17
C VAL A 164 -1.15 14.67 -6.64
N LEU A 165 -1.69 13.71 -7.40
CA LEU A 165 -1.43 13.61 -8.83
C LEU A 165 -1.91 14.87 -9.58
N ARG A 166 -3.08 15.41 -9.22
CA ARG A 166 -3.57 16.70 -9.74
C ARG A 166 -2.66 17.86 -9.33
N TRP A 167 -2.18 17.89 -8.09
CA TRP A 167 -1.22 18.88 -7.61
C TRP A 167 0.08 18.84 -8.41
N VAL A 168 0.64 17.65 -8.64
CA VAL A 168 1.87 17.47 -9.43
C VAL A 168 1.67 18.04 -10.83
N ARG A 169 0.56 17.69 -11.49
CA ARG A 169 0.22 18.22 -12.82
C ARG A 169 0.15 19.75 -12.82
N ALA A 170 -0.44 20.36 -11.79
CA ALA A 170 -0.63 21.80 -11.70
C ALA A 170 0.63 22.59 -11.29
N HIS A 171 1.52 22.00 -10.48
CA HIS A 171 2.55 22.76 -9.77
C HIS A 171 3.98 22.29 -9.96
N ILE A 172 4.23 21.07 -10.44
CA ILE A 172 5.59 20.52 -10.51
C ILE A 172 6.52 21.31 -11.45
N SER A 173 5.95 22.10 -12.36
CA SER A 173 6.69 23.00 -13.25
C SER A 173 7.49 24.07 -12.51
N LYS A 174 7.06 24.44 -11.29
CA LYS A 174 7.78 25.35 -10.39
C LYS A 174 9.05 24.74 -9.79
N PHE A 175 9.17 23.41 -9.85
CA PHE A 175 10.31 22.63 -9.34
C PHE A 175 11.25 22.17 -10.46
N GLY A 176 11.07 22.70 -11.69
CA GLY A 176 11.85 22.29 -12.85
C GLY A 176 11.30 21.03 -13.52
N GLY A 177 10.19 20.48 -13.02
CA GLY A 177 9.52 19.36 -13.64
C GLY A 177 8.82 19.76 -14.93
N ASP A 178 8.69 18.81 -15.84
CA ASP A 178 7.74 18.90 -16.92
C ASP A 178 6.83 17.68 -16.84
N PRO A 179 5.54 17.89 -16.47
CA PRO A 179 4.59 16.79 -16.44
C PRO A 179 4.42 16.15 -17.82
N ASN A 180 4.89 16.77 -18.91
CA ASN A 180 4.76 16.26 -20.27
C ASN A 180 5.96 15.44 -20.77
N LYS A 181 7.09 15.41 -20.03
CA LYS A 181 8.36 14.88 -20.54
C LYS A 181 8.53 13.37 -20.28
N LEU A 182 7.63 12.51 -20.80
CA LEU A 182 7.82 11.04 -20.89
C LEU A 182 6.98 10.35 -22.02
N ARG A 183 6.71 11.07 -23.12
CA ARG A 183 5.94 10.70 -24.34
C ARG A 183 4.41 10.87 -24.29
N PHE A 184 3.89 11.19 -25.47
CA PHE A 184 2.53 11.54 -25.92
C PHE A 184 1.39 11.54 -24.88
N GLY A 185 1.11 12.68 -24.25
CA GLY A 185 -0.13 12.84 -23.48
C GLY A 185 -0.09 13.81 -22.30
N GLY A 186 1.09 14.31 -21.94
CA GLY A 186 1.20 15.43 -21.02
C GLY A 186 1.05 15.10 -19.54
N ASN A 187 1.54 13.94 -19.07
CA ASN A 187 1.35 13.49 -17.68
C ASN A 187 2.56 12.74 -17.04
N PRO A 188 2.75 12.83 -15.70
CA PRO A 188 3.87 12.21 -14.97
C PRO A 188 3.84 10.66 -14.96
N LEU A 189 4.95 10.04 -14.51
CA LEU A 189 5.09 8.61 -14.23
C LEU A 189 4.68 8.33 -12.78
N VAL A 190 3.94 7.25 -12.51
CA VAL A 190 3.55 6.87 -11.15
C VAL A 190 4.07 5.47 -10.82
N SER A 191 4.67 5.30 -9.65
CA SER A 191 5.17 4.02 -9.14
C SER A 191 4.76 3.79 -7.68
N SER A 192 4.84 2.53 -7.23
CA SER A 192 4.63 2.19 -5.83
C SER A 192 5.45 0.99 -5.39
N GLY A 193 5.82 0.98 -4.10
CA GLY A 193 6.43 -0.17 -3.41
C GLY A 193 5.45 -1.30 -3.09
N SER A 194 4.14 -1.06 -3.22
CA SER A 194 3.14 -2.12 -3.32
C SER A 194 2.11 -1.67 -4.34
N GLY A 195 2.22 -2.19 -5.56
CA GLY A 195 1.54 -1.73 -6.78
C GLY A 195 0.00 -1.75 -6.75
N GLY A 196 -0.61 -2.10 -5.61
CA GLY A 196 -2.05 -2.06 -5.39
C GLY A 196 -2.61 -0.64 -5.56
N SER A 197 -2.04 0.37 -4.90
CA SER A 197 -2.50 1.77 -5.02
C SER A 197 -2.38 2.29 -6.45
N VAL A 198 -1.26 2.01 -7.12
CA VAL A 198 -1.05 2.36 -8.54
C VAL A 198 -2.14 1.73 -9.41
N LEU A 199 -2.43 0.45 -9.18
CA LEU A 199 -3.46 -0.26 -9.92
C LEU A 199 -4.87 0.33 -9.68
N GLN A 200 -5.16 0.82 -8.46
CA GLN A 200 -6.42 1.54 -8.20
C GLN A 200 -6.49 2.86 -8.99
N GLN A 201 -5.40 3.62 -9.08
CA GLN A 201 -5.34 4.85 -9.89
C GLN A 201 -5.48 4.55 -11.39
N VAL A 202 -4.92 3.43 -11.87
CA VAL A 202 -5.08 2.95 -13.26
C VAL A 202 -6.54 2.70 -13.60
N ILE A 203 -7.32 2.10 -12.71
CA ILE A 203 -8.73 1.77 -13.01
C ILE A 203 -9.72 2.87 -12.61
N ALA A 204 -9.24 3.93 -11.97
CA ALA A 204 -10.06 5.00 -11.43
C ALA A 204 -10.99 5.59 -12.49
N GLU A 205 -12.25 5.85 -12.11
CA GLU A 205 -13.27 6.43 -12.98
C GLU A 205 -13.45 5.64 -14.29
N ASN A 206 -13.35 4.29 -14.24
CA ASN A 206 -13.35 3.38 -15.40
C ASN A 206 -12.18 3.62 -16.38
N GLY A 207 -11.02 4.09 -15.91
CA GLY A 207 -9.89 4.42 -16.78
C GLY A 207 -10.14 5.66 -17.63
N LYS A 208 -10.95 6.60 -17.12
CA LYS A 208 -11.33 7.84 -17.81
C LYS A 208 -11.15 9.07 -16.93
N THR A 209 -10.14 9.06 -16.06
CA THR A 209 -9.87 10.20 -15.20
C THR A 209 -9.62 11.45 -16.04
N SER A 210 -10.33 12.53 -15.73
CA SER A 210 -10.27 13.79 -16.47
C SER A 210 -9.80 14.95 -15.57
N PRO A 211 -8.75 15.70 -15.96
CA PRO A 211 -7.79 15.35 -17.01
C PRO A 211 -7.07 14.02 -16.69
N GLN A 212 -6.50 13.37 -17.70
CA GLN A 212 -5.57 12.27 -17.46
C GLN A 212 -4.46 12.76 -16.52
N LEU A 213 -4.07 11.94 -15.54
CA LEU A 213 -3.16 12.35 -14.45
C LEU A 213 -1.76 11.75 -14.53
N PHE A 214 -1.60 10.66 -15.26
CA PHE A 214 -0.32 9.98 -15.52
C PHE A 214 -0.38 9.32 -16.89
N HIS A 215 0.77 9.18 -17.55
CA HIS A 215 0.85 8.45 -18.82
C HIS A 215 1.25 6.99 -18.59
N THR A 216 2.14 6.77 -17.62
CA THR A 216 2.72 5.47 -17.33
C THR A 216 2.59 5.15 -15.84
N ALA A 217 2.22 3.92 -15.55
CA ALA A 217 2.08 3.37 -14.22
C ALA A 217 3.02 2.18 -14.04
N ILE A 218 3.77 2.13 -12.94
CA ILE A 218 4.64 1.01 -12.55
C ILE A 218 4.08 0.41 -11.25
N ALA A 219 3.42 -0.74 -11.37
CA ALA A 219 2.89 -1.48 -10.24
C ALA A 219 3.91 -2.54 -9.79
N SER A 220 4.70 -2.22 -8.76
CA SER A 220 5.68 -3.17 -8.21
C SER A 220 5.08 -3.99 -7.08
N SER A 221 5.03 -5.32 -7.22
CA SER A 221 4.36 -6.22 -6.26
C SER A 221 2.92 -5.79 -5.93
N PRO A 222 2.01 -5.82 -6.92
CA PRO A 222 0.64 -5.37 -6.71
C PRO A 222 -0.04 -6.19 -5.61
N TYR A 223 -0.51 -5.50 -4.58
CA TYR A 223 -1.34 -6.08 -3.53
C TYR A 223 -2.83 -5.92 -3.88
N LEU A 224 -3.50 -7.06 -4.11
CA LEU A 224 -4.91 -7.14 -4.49
C LEU A 224 -5.72 -7.86 -3.39
N PRO A 225 -6.15 -7.16 -2.33
CA PRO A 225 -7.07 -7.73 -1.35
C PRO A 225 -8.40 -8.13 -1.98
N ALA A 226 -9.19 -8.90 -1.23
CA ALA A 226 -10.62 -9.01 -1.52
C ALA A 226 -11.24 -7.60 -1.49
N GLN A 227 -11.69 -7.14 -2.65
CA GLN A 227 -12.27 -5.81 -2.82
C GLN A 227 -13.80 -5.93 -2.90
N TYR A 228 -14.42 -5.66 -1.76
CA TYR A 228 -15.87 -5.71 -1.54
C TYR A 228 -16.55 -4.42 -2.03
N LYS A 229 -17.86 -4.45 -2.26
CA LYS A 229 -18.66 -3.23 -2.38
C LYS A 229 -18.71 -2.54 -1.01
N TYR A 230 -18.77 -1.20 -0.98
CA TYR A 230 -18.68 -0.43 0.26
C TYR A 230 -19.76 -0.77 1.30
N ASP A 231 -20.92 -1.26 0.88
CA ASP A 231 -22.07 -1.66 1.70
C ASP A 231 -22.19 -3.19 1.87
N ASP A 232 -21.18 -3.96 1.44
CA ASP A 232 -21.12 -5.38 1.71
C ASP A 232 -20.94 -5.65 3.22
N LYS A 233 -21.27 -6.88 3.63
CA LYS A 233 -21.20 -7.33 5.03
C LYS A 233 -19.86 -7.03 5.72
N ILE A 234 -18.73 -7.17 5.02
CA ILE A 234 -17.40 -7.00 5.62
C ILE A 234 -17.13 -5.53 5.97
N PRO A 235 -17.15 -4.57 5.02
CA PRO A 235 -17.05 -3.13 5.34
C PRO A 235 -18.05 -2.68 6.39
N MET A 236 -19.33 -3.09 6.30
CA MET A 236 -20.36 -2.72 7.27
C MET A 236 -20.08 -3.25 8.68
N THR A 237 -19.48 -4.45 8.79
CA THR A 237 -19.05 -4.99 10.08
C THR A 237 -17.90 -4.19 10.67
N LEU A 238 -16.91 -3.80 9.85
CA LEU A 238 -15.79 -2.97 10.29
C LEU A 238 -16.29 -1.59 10.73
N TYR A 239 -17.18 -0.96 9.97
CA TYR A 239 -17.82 0.30 10.35
C TYR A 239 -18.53 0.19 11.69
N LYS A 240 -19.34 -0.86 11.89
CA LYS A 240 -20.00 -1.10 13.17
C LYS A 240 -19.01 -1.27 14.33
N GLN A 241 -17.91 -2.00 14.14
CA GLN A 241 -16.87 -2.12 15.17
C GLN A 241 -16.25 -0.78 15.54
N VAL A 242 -16.08 0.13 14.57
CA VAL A 242 -15.61 1.50 14.84
C VAL A 242 -16.63 2.26 15.67
N VAL A 243 -17.89 2.33 15.23
CA VAL A 243 -18.98 3.03 15.92
C VAL A 243 -19.20 2.49 17.34
N ASP A 244 -19.19 1.17 17.51
CA ASP A 244 -19.29 0.52 18.81
C ASP A 244 -18.08 0.87 19.69
N GLY A 245 -16.87 0.86 19.11
CA GLY A 245 -15.62 1.15 19.82
C GLY A 245 -15.49 2.60 20.31
N VAL A 246 -16.13 3.56 19.63
CA VAL A 246 -16.20 4.97 20.06
C VAL A 246 -17.48 5.30 20.85
N ASN A 247 -18.31 4.31 21.19
CA ASN A 247 -19.60 4.48 21.88
C ASN A 247 -20.60 5.40 21.14
N CYS A 248 -20.60 5.38 19.80
CA CYS A 248 -21.48 6.21 18.97
C CYS A 248 -22.75 5.46 18.49
N THR A 249 -23.14 4.38 19.16
CA THR A 249 -24.22 3.46 18.72
C THR A 249 -25.63 4.06 18.76
N SER A 250 -25.84 5.08 19.58
CA SER A 250 -27.12 5.78 19.73
C SER A 250 -27.17 7.13 19.02
N ALA A 251 -26.12 7.50 18.28
CA ALA A 251 -26.07 8.77 17.57
C ALA A 251 -27.08 8.79 16.41
N HIS A 252 -27.83 9.88 16.28
CA HIS A 252 -28.75 10.09 15.16
C HIS A 252 -28.01 10.20 13.81
N ASP A 253 -26.79 10.75 13.84
CA ASP A 253 -25.84 10.71 12.72
C ASP A 253 -24.63 9.88 13.16
N ALA A 254 -24.58 8.64 12.66
CA ALA A 254 -23.60 7.66 13.05
C ALA A 254 -22.18 8.01 12.57
N LEU A 255 -22.00 8.96 11.63
CA LEU A 255 -20.68 9.42 11.18
C LEU A 255 -20.24 10.71 11.90
N ALA A 256 -21.17 11.58 12.27
CA ALA A 256 -20.86 12.82 13.00
C ALA A 256 -20.23 12.55 14.37
N CYS A 257 -20.71 11.53 15.10
CA CYS A 257 -20.17 11.20 16.42
C CYS A 257 -18.72 10.67 16.36
N PRO A 258 -18.37 9.70 15.50
CA PRO A 258 -16.97 9.28 15.33
C PRO A 258 -16.04 10.42 14.89
N ARG A 259 -16.52 11.40 14.10
CA ARG A 259 -15.72 12.59 13.72
C ARG A 259 -15.36 13.50 14.89
N GLN A 260 -16.15 13.50 15.96
CA GLN A 260 -15.88 14.29 17.18
C GLN A 260 -15.04 13.52 18.20
N THR A 261 -14.65 12.28 17.89
CA THR A 261 -13.85 11.45 18.77
C THR A 261 -12.37 11.83 18.66
N ASP A 262 -11.68 11.83 19.80
CA ASP A 262 -10.26 12.09 19.87
C ASP A 262 -9.45 11.12 18.97
N THR A 263 -8.47 11.66 18.25
CA THR A 263 -7.60 10.90 17.33
C THR A 263 -6.95 9.70 18.00
N LYS A 264 -6.55 9.81 19.28
CA LYS A 264 -5.91 8.71 20.01
C LYS A 264 -6.89 7.55 20.27
N ALA A 265 -8.16 7.85 20.52
CA ALA A 265 -9.20 6.84 20.67
C ALA A 265 -9.48 6.14 19.32
N LEU A 266 -9.63 6.91 18.24
CA LEU A 266 -9.76 6.35 16.88
C LEU A 266 -8.54 5.50 16.49
N GLN A 267 -7.34 5.96 16.83
CA GLN A 267 -6.10 5.23 16.59
C GLN A 267 -6.02 3.92 17.40
N THR A 268 -6.53 3.92 18.64
CA THR A 268 -6.61 2.69 19.45
C THR A 268 -7.53 1.66 18.78
N ILE A 269 -8.69 2.11 18.29
CA ILE A 269 -9.64 1.27 17.56
C ILE A 269 -9.04 0.76 16.25
N ASN A 270 -8.38 1.64 15.49
CA ASN A 270 -7.67 1.31 14.26
C ASN A 270 -6.67 0.17 14.50
N SER A 271 -5.81 0.29 15.52
CA SER A 271 -4.85 -0.75 15.88
C SER A 271 -5.54 -2.06 16.28
N ASN A 272 -6.56 -2.00 17.14
CA ASN A 272 -7.24 -3.19 17.66
C ASN A 272 -7.97 -3.98 16.56
N ILE A 273 -8.71 -3.28 15.71
CA ILE A 273 -9.43 -3.92 14.59
C ILE A 273 -8.44 -4.60 13.67
N ASN A 274 -7.36 -3.92 13.25
CA ASN A 274 -6.41 -4.55 12.34
C ASN A 274 -5.65 -5.71 12.99
N ALA A 275 -5.21 -5.59 14.24
CA ALA A 275 -4.50 -6.66 14.96
C ALA A 275 -5.38 -7.92 15.14
N ALA A 276 -6.70 -7.75 15.28
CA ALA A 276 -7.67 -8.84 15.35
C ALA A 276 -7.88 -9.57 14.01
N GLY A 277 -7.38 -9.02 12.90
CA GLY A 277 -7.38 -9.69 11.59
C GLY A 277 -6.46 -10.90 11.55
N PHE A 278 -6.70 -11.79 10.58
CA PHE A 278 -5.84 -12.96 10.36
C PHE A 278 -4.40 -12.55 10.08
N TYR A 279 -3.44 -13.39 10.50
CA TYR A 279 -2.05 -13.20 10.15
C TYR A 279 -1.86 -12.99 8.64
N GLY A 280 -1.18 -11.91 8.25
CA GLY A 280 -0.95 -11.57 6.86
C GLY A 280 -2.06 -10.75 6.20
N SER A 281 -3.18 -10.52 6.88
CA SER A 281 -4.32 -9.76 6.37
C SER A 281 -4.34 -8.30 6.82
N PHE A 282 -5.11 -7.50 6.10
CA PHE A 282 -5.29 -6.07 6.27
C PHE A 282 -6.79 -5.78 6.20
N ASN A 283 -7.35 -5.10 7.20
CA ASN A 283 -8.81 -4.99 7.34
C ASN A 283 -9.38 -3.78 6.60
N PHE A 284 -8.74 -2.62 6.73
CA PHE A 284 -9.14 -1.41 6.02
C PHE A 284 -8.38 -1.31 4.70
N VAL A 285 -9.08 -1.61 3.61
CA VAL A 285 -8.56 -1.68 2.24
C VAL A 285 -9.55 -1.03 1.28
N PRO A 286 -9.16 -0.70 0.03
CA PRO A 286 -10.08 -0.11 -0.93
C PRO A 286 -11.36 -0.93 -1.16
N VAL A 287 -12.49 -0.23 -1.33
CA VAL A 287 -13.80 -0.82 -1.67
C VAL A 287 -14.24 -0.41 -3.07
N VAL A 288 -15.20 -1.14 -3.65
CA VAL A 288 -15.94 -0.69 -4.83
C VAL A 288 -17.00 0.31 -4.37
N ASP A 289 -16.81 1.58 -4.72
CA ASP A 289 -17.69 2.71 -4.34
C ASP A 289 -18.65 3.12 -5.47
N GLY A 290 -18.47 2.61 -6.68
CA GLY A 290 -19.30 2.94 -7.84
C GLY A 290 -19.00 4.31 -8.48
N LYS A 291 -18.12 5.12 -7.89
CA LYS A 291 -17.71 6.46 -8.37
C LYS A 291 -16.25 6.45 -8.79
N PHE A 292 -15.32 6.45 -7.82
CA PHE A 292 -13.88 6.42 -8.08
C PHE A 292 -13.44 5.02 -8.47
N ILE A 293 -13.84 3.99 -7.71
CA ILE A 293 -13.64 2.59 -8.07
C ILE A 293 -14.97 1.93 -8.39
N THR A 294 -15.21 1.74 -9.69
CA THR A 294 -16.49 1.21 -10.19
C THR A 294 -16.59 -0.31 -10.17
N GLN A 295 -15.45 -1.00 -10.14
CA GLN A 295 -15.35 -2.46 -10.08
C GLN A 295 -13.92 -2.91 -9.75
N ARG A 296 -13.75 -4.20 -9.48
CA ARG A 296 -12.45 -4.78 -9.11
C ARG A 296 -11.39 -4.62 -10.22
N PRO A 297 -10.11 -4.41 -9.87
CA PRO A 297 -9.03 -4.25 -10.84
C PRO A 297 -8.95 -5.34 -11.90
N THR A 298 -9.07 -6.60 -11.51
CA THR A 298 -9.01 -7.74 -12.44
C THR A 298 -10.09 -7.67 -13.53
N LYS A 299 -11.27 -7.11 -13.22
CA LYS A 299 -12.35 -6.92 -14.18
C LYS A 299 -12.11 -5.70 -15.08
N SER A 300 -11.67 -4.58 -14.52
CA SER A 300 -11.35 -3.37 -15.28
C SER A 300 -10.22 -3.60 -16.28
N MET A 301 -9.14 -4.25 -15.86
CA MET A 301 -8.01 -4.58 -16.73
C MET A 301 -8.43 -5.47 -17.89
N ARG A 302 -9.23 -6.53 -17.63
CA ARG A 302 -9.77 -7.41 -18.70
C ARG A 302 -10.66 -6.68 -19.70
N GLN A 303 -11.32 -5.61 -19.27
CA GLN A 303 -12.18 -4.78 -20.11
C GLN A 303 -11.43 -3.64 -20.83
N GLY A 304 -10.11 -3.48 -20.59
CA GLY A 304 -9.35 -2.35 -21.11
C GLY A 304 -9.75 -1.00 -20.50
N LYS A 305 -10.44 -0.99 -19.35
CA LYS A 305 -10.84 0.24 -18.64
C LYS A 305 -9.70 0.73 -17.76
N VAL A 306 -8.68 1.33 -18.39
CA VAL A 306 -7.43 1.73 -17.76
C VAL A 306 -7.00 3.14 -18.16
N ASN A 307 -6.42 3.87 -17.22
CA ASN A 307 -5.73 5.14 -17.41
C ASN A 307 -4.27 4.86 -17.77
N GLY A 308 -3.85 5.26 -18.97
CA GLY A 308 -2.45 5.17 -19.39
C GLY A 308 -1.90 3.75 -19.56
N ASP A 309 -0.60 3.67 -19.82
CA ASP A 309 0.15 2.41 -19.95
C ASP A 309 0.53 1.88 -18.56
N MET A 310 0.51 0.56 -18.39
CA MET A 310 0.86 -0.07 -17.11
C MET A 310 1.95 -1.13 -17.28
N TYR A 311 3.02 -0.98 -16.50
CA TYR A 311 4.08 -1.96 -16.31
C TYR A 311 3.90 -2.61 -14.94
N VAL A 312 3.86 -3.94 -14.90
CA VAL A 312 3.80 -4.70 -13.66
C VAL A 312 5.11 -5.43 -13.49
N ASN A 313 5.76 -5.25 -12.34
CA ASN A 313 6.87 -6.10 -11.94
C ASN A 313 6.52 -6.76 -10.60
N ASN A 314 7.12 -7.91 -10.33
CA ASN A 314 7.04 -8.57 -9.04
C ASN A 314 8.35 -8.28 -8.29
N ALA A 315 8.32 -8.11 -6.95
CA ALA A 315 9.53 -7.83 -6.16
C ALA A 315 10.54 -8.98 -6.24
N THR A 316 10.10 -10.16 -6.64
CA THR A 316 10.96 -11.26 -7.04
C THR A 316 10.84 -11.44 -8.54
N THR A 317 11.96 -11.28 -9.26
CA THR A 317 12.10 -11.95 -10.56
C THR A 317 11.85 -13.43 -10.29
N PRO A 318 10.86 -14.06 -10.93
CA PRO A 318 10.63 -15.48 -10.73
C PRO A 318 11.92 -16.21 -11.07
N LEU A 319 12.47 -16.91 -10.08
CA LEU A 319 13.69 -17.67 -10.21
C LEU A 319 13.35 -19.00 -10.88
N SER A 320 14.36 -19.65 -11.43
CA SER A 320 14.23 -21.07 -11.72
C SER A 320 13.95 -21.81 -10.40
N ALA A 321 13.19 -22.91 -10.44
CA ALA A 321 12.81 -23.66 -9.25
C ALA A 321 14.03 -24.04 -8.37
N GLY A 322 15.15 -24.39 -8.99
CA GLY A 322 16.42 -24.70 -8.35
C GLY A 322 17.10 -23.48 -7.73
N SER A 323 17.09 -22.34 -8.44
CA SER A 323 17.63 -21.08 -7.91
C SER A 323 16.81 -20.60 -6.70
N PHE A 324 15.48 -20.75 -6.77
CA PHE A 324 14.59 -20.48 -5.65
C PHE A 324 14.83 -21.43 -4.46
N ALA A 325 14.94 -22.73 -4.72
CA ALA A 325 15.22 -23.73 -3.68
C ALA A 325 16.54 -23.46 -2.93
N SER A 326 17.55 -22.93 -3.61
CA SER A 326 18.83 -22.55 -2.99
C SER A 326 18.70 -21.45 -1.94
N GLN A 327 17.66 -20.61 -2.03
CA GLN A 327 17.36 -19.61 -1.01
C GLN A 327 16.70 -20.22 0.23
N LEU A 328 15.90 -21.28 0.05
CA LEU A 328 15.32 -22.05 1.15
C LEU A 328 16.38 -22.92 1.85
N SER A 329 17.35 -23.42 1.08
CA SER A 329 18.44 -24.25 1.58
C SER A 329 19.77 -23.81 0.97
N PRO A 330 20.52 -22.92 1.67
CA PRO A 330 21.79 -22.38 1.17
C PRO A 330 22.90 -23.41 0.92
N THR A 331 22.69 -24.68 1.29
CA THR A 331 23.65 -25.77 1.12
C THR A 331 23.49 -26.52 -0.21
N LEU A 332 22.45 -26.22 -0.99
CA LEU A 332 22.21 -26.83 -2.30
C LEU A 332 23.32 -26.46 -3.30
N LYS A 333 23.90 -27.47 -3.94
CA LYS A 333 24.93 -27.29 -4.97
C LYS A 333 24.31 -27.16 -6.36
N SER A 334 25.06 -26.62 -7.31
CA SER A 334 24.60 -26.39 -8.69
C SER A 334 23.98 -27.60 -9.39
N LYS A 335 24.50 -28.81 -9.13
CA LYS A 335 23.93 -30.05 -9.66
C LYS A 335 22.52 -30.33 -9.10
N GLN A 336 22.30 -30.09 -7.81
CA GLN A 336 21.00 -30.29 -7.15
C GLN A 336 20.01 -29.21 -7.59
N MET A 337 20.47 -27.97 -7.78
CA MET A 337 19.62 -26.90 -8.34
C MET A 337 19.14 -27.26 -9.76
N ALA A 338 20.03 -27.76 -10.62
CA ALA A 338 19.66 -28.19 -11.99
C ALA A 338 18.68 -29.37 -12.00
N GLU A 339 18.81 -30.29 -11.03
CA GLU A 339 17.87 -31.40 -10.86
C GLU A 339 16.48 -30.89 -10.42
N ILE A 340 16.42 -29.95 -9.47
CA ILE A 340 15.19 -29.29 -9.07
C ILE A 340 14.57 -28.54 -10.26
N ASP A 341 15.35 -27.79 -11.04
CA ASP A 341 14.85 -27.15 -12.26
C ASP A 341 14.20 -28.17 -13.22
N SER A 342 14.85 -29.32 -13.41
CA SER A 342 14.31 -30.37 -14.27
C SER A 342 13.04 -31.02 -13.72
N LEU A 343 12.86 -31.10 -12.40
CA LEU A 343 11.68 -31.70 -11.77
C LEU A 343 10.43 -30.81 -11.92
N TYR A 344 10.60 -29.50 -11.85
CA TYR A 344 9.48 -28.55 -11.84
C TYR A 344 9.23 -27.85 -13.19
N LYS A 345 10.10 -28.01 -14.20
CA LYS A 345 10.07 -27.27 -15.48
C LYS A 345 8.71 -27.26 -16.22
N ASP A 346 7.91 -28.33 -16.08
CA ASP A 346 6.65 -28.51 -16.82
C ASP A 346 5.41 -28.23 -15.95
N LEU A 347 5.60 -27.75 -14.70
CA LEU A 347 4.52 -27.57 -13.71
C LEU A 347 3.97 -26.15 -13.66
N GLY A 348 3.90 -25.49 -14.82
CA GLY A 348 3.38 -24.14 -14.97
C GLY A 348 4.46 -23.04 -14.99
N PRO A 349 4.06 -21.76 -14.99
CA PRO A 349 4.96 -20.62 -14.91
C PRO A 349 5.90 -20.68 -13.69
N PRO A 350 7.07 -20.02 -13.73
CA PRO A 350 8.05 -20.08 -12.64
C PRO A 350 7.49 -19.81 -11.23
N LEU A 351 6.52 -18.90 -11.07
CA LEU A 351 5.87 -18.66 -9.78
C LEU A 351 5.09 -19.88 -9.25
N ASP A 352 4.44 -20.64 -10.13
CA ASP A 352 3.75 -21.87 -9.76
C ASP A 352 4.76 -22.95 -9.36
N GLN A 353 5.90 -23.01 -10.06
CA GLN A 353 7.01 -23.89 -9.72
C GLN A 353 7.59 -23.56 -8.34
N GLU A 354 7.83 -22.29 -8.03
CA GLU A 354 8.28 -21.85 -6.70
C GLU A 354 7.29 -22.26 -5.59
N ASN A 355 5.99 -22.02 -5.79
CA ASN A 355 4.94 -22.42 -4.84
C ASN A 355 4.92 -23.93 -4.61
N LEU A 356 5.09 -24.73 -5.67
CA LEU A 356 5.17 -26.18 -5.58
C LEU A 356 6.44 -26.63 -4.84
N VAL A 357 7.61 -26.01 -5.09
CA VAL A 357 8.84 -26.29 -4.35
C VAL A 357 8.63 -26.08 -2.84
N VAL A 358 8.01 -24.97 -2.42
CA VAL A 358 7.69 -24.72 -0.99
C VAL A 358 6.73 -25.79 -0.45
N GLY A 359 5.63 -26.04 -1.18
CA GLY A 359 4.60 -26.97 -0.75
C GLY A 359 5.13 -28.39 -0.58
N GLU A 360 5.89 -28.88 -1.55
CA GLU A 360 6.39 -30.25 -1.56
C GLU A 360 7.54 -30.45 -0.58
N SER A 361 8.55 -29.58 -0.61
CA SER A 361 9.77 -29.77 0.20
C SER A 361 9.54 -29.60 1.70
N LEU A 362 8.61 -28.71 2.11
CA LEU A 362 8.38 -28.39 3.52
C LEU A 362 7.21 -29.15 4.14
N PHE A 363 6.20 -29.53 3.35
CA PHE A 363 4.96 -30.11 3.88
C PHE A 363 4.67 -31.50 3.31
N VAL A 364 4.48 -31.62 2.00
CA VAL A 364 3.96 -32.85 1.39
C VAL A 364 4.96 -34.00 1.50
N CYS A 365 6.19 -33.83 1.02
CA CYS A 365 7.20 -34.90 1.03
C CYS A 365 7.61 -35.33 2.44
N PRO A 366 7.84 -34.42 3.42
CA PRO A 366 8.07 -34.82 4.81
C PRO A 366 6.92 -35.62 5.40
N THR A 367 5.66 -35.26 5.09
CA THR A 367 4.48 -36.00 5.56
C THR A 367 4.43 -37.41 4.99
N TYR A 368 4.69 -37.59 3.70
CA TYR A 368 4.78 -38.91 3.08
C TYR A 368 5.93 -39.74 3.65
N TYR A 369 7.11 -39.14 3.82
CA TYR A 369 8.27 -39.80 4.39
C TYR A 369 7.97 -40.31 5.81
N LEU A 370 7.40 -39.48 6.68
CA LEU A 370 7.01 -39.87 8.04
C LEU A 370 5.93 -40.96 8.06
N ARG A 371 4.99 -40.94 7.11
CA ARG A 371 3.96 -41.98 6.97
C ARG A 371 4.56 -43.32 6.56
N LEU A 372 5.52 -43.31 5.64
CA LEU A 372 6.21 -44.51 5.15
C LEU A 372 7.25 -45.05 6.15
N SER A 373 7.77 -44.19 7.02
CA SER A 373 8.77 -44.54 8.05
C SER A 373 8.17 -45.15 9.32
N ARG A 374 6.86 -45.46 9.35
CA ARG A 374 6.25 -46.14 10.50
C ARG A 374 6.81 -47.57 10.61
N ALA A 375 7.76 -47.76 11.53
CA ALA A 375 7.84 -49.01 12.28
C ALA A 375 6.47 -49.24 12.96
N PRO A 376 6.00 -50.50 13.12
CA PRO A 376 4.74 -50.76 13.79
C PRO A 376 4.81 -50.16 15.19
N LEU A 377 3.88 -49.27 15.53
CA LEU A 377 3.66 -48.88 16.91
C LEU A 377 3.14 -50.13 17.62
N THR A 378 4.05 -50.89 18.25
CA THR A 378 3.69 -51.94 19.20
C THR A 378 2.83 -51.30 20.29
N ARG A 379 1.63 -51.84 20.46
CA ARG A 379 0.63 -51.41 21.45
C ARG A 379 1.16 -51.43 22.87
#